data_AF-A0A7R8D6S6-F1
#
_entry.id   AF-A0A7R8D6S6-F1
#
_cell.length_a   1.000
_cell.length_b   1.000
_cell.length_c   1.000
_cell.angle_alpha   90.00
_cell.angle_beta   90.00
_cell.angle_gamma   90.00
#
_symmetry.space_group_name_H-M   'P 1'
#
loop_
_entity.id
_entity.type
_entity.pdbx_description
1 polymer ?
#
loop_
_entity_poly.entity_id
_entity_poly.type
_entity_poly.pdbx_seq_one_letter_code
_entity_poly.pdbx_strand_id
1 'polypeptide(L)'
;MSAVFKRYHRNGNSASKNECQVLLCSSYNGSIYKAGPALTGTPCGYRQWCKDGKCVQRPKWSKWKYGPCKSGCLQSSSGIRTLKRDCLSGSDCIGPTQKKKLCDDNNYCERKSAQRKITFISRKSRTIFADRQCRGYAGRSEPKLRFYGGKAGAITTHDKADPKRACVIYCRPRNKRWISPSSTNKDDFYFPEGTWCNYDDQTGQHYYCINHRCVPGKNRKKKKFESIIFSKIGFVS
;
A
#
# COMPACT_ATOMS: atom_id res chain seq x y z
N MET A 1 14.99 8.12 -24.08
CA MET A 1 13.89 8.37 -25.05
C MET A 1 12.65 8.80 -24.28
N SER A 2 12.40 10.10 -24.17
CA SER A 2 11.20 10.63 -23.49
C SER A 2 10.12 10.88 -24.54
N ALA A 3 9.02 10.12 -24.49
CA ALA A 3 7.84 10.40 -25.29
C ALA A 3 7.14 11.65 -24.74
N VAL A 4 7.34 12.79 -25.38
CA VAL A 4 6.59 14.01 -25.08
C VAL A 4 5.20 13.86 -25.70
N PHE A 5 4.21 13.50 -24.89
CA PHE A 5 2.80 13.59 -25.29
C PHE A 5 2.41 15.07 -25.40
N LYS A 6 2.66 15.69 -26.56
CA LYS A 6 2.00 16.96 -26.90
C LYS A 6 0.51 16.65 -27.10
N ARG A 7 -0.34 17.18 -26.22
CA ARG A 7 -1.79 17.25 -26.48
C ARG A 7 -1.99 18.09 -27.73
N TYR A 8 -2.24 17.45 -28.86
CA TYR A 8 -2.83 18.14 -30.00
C TYR A 8 -4.31 18.37 -29.68
N HIS A 9 -4.63 19.52 -29.10
CA HIS A 9 -5.97 20.07 -29.20
C HIS A 9 -6.15 20.54 -30.65
N ARG A 10 -6.56 19.64 -31.55
CA ARG A 10 -7.15 20.05 -32.82
C ARG A 10 -8.57 20.51 -32.52
N ASN A 11 -8.80 21.81 -32.65
CA ASN A 11 -10.11 22.43 -32.71
C ASN A 11 -11.00 21.66 -33.70
N GLY A 12 -12.26 21.43 -33.30
CA GLY A 12 -13.38 21.23 -34.22
C GLY A 12 -13.47 19.88 -34.94
N ASN A 13 -14.45 19.08 -34.51
CA ASN A 13 -15.30 18.27 -35.40
C ASN A 13 -14.71 17.12 -36.25
N SER A 14 -13.61 16.49 -35.87
CA SER A 14 -13.29 15.13 -36.35
C SER A 14 -12.33 14.44 -35.40
N ALA A 15 -12.86 13.68 -34.43
CA ALA A 15 -12.09 12.62 -33.78
C ALA A 15 -11.71 11.62 -34.87
N SER A 16 -10.53 11.77 -35.46
CA SER A 16 -10.12 10.91 -36.57
C SER A 16 -10.06 9.48 -36.05
N LYS A 17 -10.83 8.57 -36.67
CA LYS A 17 -11.04 7.17 -36.27
C LYS A 17 -9.73 6.35 -36.07
N ASN A 18 -8.57 6.92 -36.35
CA ASN A 18 -7.30 6.23 -36.55
C ASN A 18 -6.28 6.40 -35.40
N GLU A 19 -6.52 7.27 -34.41
CA GLU A 19 -5.55 7.53 -33.32
C GLU A 19 -5.25 6.27 -32.48
N CYS A 20 -6.22 5.37 -32.35
CA CYS A 20 -6.04 4.12 -31.62
C CYS A 20 -5.42 3.00 -32.46
N GLN A 21 -5.54 3.09 -33.79
CA GLN A 21 -5.00 2.09 -34.72
C GLN A 21 -3.52 2.31 -34.99
N VAL A 22 -3.08 3.58 -35.08
CA VAL A 22 -1.67 3.94 -35.32
C VAL A 22 -1.34 5.23 -34.57
N LEU A 23 -0.44 5.13 -33.59
CA LEU A 23 0.19 6.26 -32.93
C LEU A 23 1.24 6.89 -33.86
N LEU A 24 1.22 8.22 -33.90
CA LEU A 24 2.22 9.02 -34.59
C LEU A 24 3.12 9.68 -33.54
N CYS A 25 4.44 9.57 -33.73
CA CYS A 25 5.44 10.22 -32.89
C CYS A 25 6.31 11.15 -33.74
N SER A 26 6.82 12.24 -33.15
CA SER A 26 7.81 13.09 -33.81
C SER A 26 9.22 12.76 -33.31
N SER A 27 10.16 12.67 -34.23
CA SER A 27 11.60 12.63 -33.92
C SER A 27 12.14 14.03 -33.60
N TYR A 28 13.38 14.10 -33.12
CA TYR A 28 14.06 15.35 -32.77
C TYR A 28 14.24 16.31 -33.96
N ASN A 29 14.34 15.77 -35.17
CA ASN A 29 14.41 16.53 -36.42
C ASN A 29 13.03 16.91 -36.97
N GLY A 30 11.96 16.70 -36.22
CA GLY A 30 10.59 17.02 -36.62
C GLY A 30 9.94 16.00 -37.56
N SER A 31 10.63 14.92 -37.97
CA SER A 31 10.01 13.87 -38.79
C SER A 31 8.94 13.11 -37.99
N ILE A 32 7.80 12.83 -38.63
CA ILE A 32 6.71 12.06 -38.02
C ILE A 32 6.84 10.61 -38.47
N TYR A 33 6.79 9.66 -37.53
CA TYR A 33 6.82 8.23 -37.82
C TYR A 33 5.70 7.47 -37.10
N LYS A 34 5.34 6.30 -37.64
CA LYS A 34 4.34 5.40 -37.07
C LYS A 34 4.97 4.57 -35.95
N ALA A 35 4.44 4.66 -34.74
CA ALA A 35 4.95 3.95 -33.56
C ALA A 35 4.16 2.66 -33.22
N GLY A 36 3.18 2.29 -34.05
CA GLY A 36 2.29 1.14 -33.83
C GLY A 36 0.96 1.52 -33.16
N PRO A 37 0.08 0.54 -32.87
CA PRO A 37 -1.23 0.79 -32.29
C PRO A 37 -1.16 1.34 -30.87
N ALA A 38 -2.18 2.11 -30.49
CA ALA A 38 -2.26 2.65 -29.15
C ALA A 38 -2.58 1.55 -28.13
N LEU A 39 -1.88 1.55 -27.01
CA LEU A 39 -2.16 0.63 -25.91
C LEU A 39 -3.54 0.90 -25.30
N THR A 40 -4.18 -0.15 -24.79
CA THR A 40 -5.46 -0.01 -24.10
C THR A 40 -5.34 0.95 -22.93
N GLY A 41 -6.23 1.94 -22.88
CA GLY A 41 -6.23 3.01 -21.89
C GLY A 41 -5.59 4.32 -22.35
N THR A 42 -4.97 4.36 -23.53
CA THR A 42 -4.47 5.60 -24.15
C THR A 42 -5.62 6.57 -24.40
N PRO A 43 -5.56 7.85 -23.97
CA PRO A 43 -6.65 8.80 -24.21
C PRO A 43 -6.74 9.17 -25.70
N CYS A 44 -7.96 9.14 -26.25
CA CYS A 44 -8.26 9.47 -27.66
C CYS A 44 -9.45 10.46 -27.79
N GLY A 45 -9.94 11.00 -26.67
CA GLY A 45 -11.10 11.88 -26.66
C GLY A 45 -11.56 12.23 -25.24
N TYR A 46 -12.61 13.04 -25.13
CA TYR A 46 -13.16 13.42 -23.83
C TYR A 46 -13.84 12.21 -23.16
N ARG A 47 -13.26 11.76 -22.04
CA ARG A 47 -13.71 10.54 -21.33
C ARG A 47 -13.72 9.29 -22.22
N GLN A 48 -12.86 9.23 -23.22
CA GLN A 48 -12.68 8.09 -24.11
C GLN A 48 -11.23 7.62 -24.10
N TRP A 49 -11.02 6.34 -24.41
CA TRP A 49 -9.69 5.73 -24.49
C TRP A 49 -9.62 4.66 -25.58
N CYS A 50 -8.41 4.30 -25.97
CA CYS A 50 -8.19 3.22 -26.90
C CYS A 50 -8.44 1.87 -26.21
N LYS A 51 -9.13 0.96 -26.90
CA LYS A 51 -9.27 -0.46 -26.56
C LYS A 51 -9.39 -1.23 -27.87
N ASP A 52 -8.52 -2.22 -28.07
CA ASP A 52 -8.52 -3.08 -29.27
C ASP A 52 -8.53 -2.27 -30.59
N GLY A 53 -7.70 -1.21 -30.65
CA GLY A 53 -7.59 -0.33 -31.81
C GLY A 53 -8.76 0.65 -32.03
N LYS A 54 -9.77 0.69 -31.14
CA LYS A 54 -10.93 1.58 -31.24
C LYS A 54 -10.95 2.61 -30.11
N CYS A 55 -11.40 3.83 -30.41
CA CYS A 55 -11.67 4.84 -29.39
C CYS A 55 -13.05 4.58 -28.77
N VAL A 56 -13.08 4.12 -27.52
CA VAL A 56 -14.30 3.73 -26.80
C VAL A 56 -14.51 4.58 -25.55
N GLN A 57 -15.75 4.61 -25.04
CA GLN A 57 -16.07 5.30 -23.80
C GLN A 57 -15.27 4.71 -22.63
N ARG A 58 -14.69 5.57 -21.80
CA ARG A 58 -13.89 5.13 -20.65
C ARG A 58 -14.80 4.45 -19.61
N PRO A 59 -14.50 3.20 -19.21
CA PRO A 59 -15.18 2.48 -18.15
C PRO A 59 -15.18 3.25 -16.83
N LYS A 60 -16.31 3.17 -16.12
CA LYS A 60 -16.56 3.95 -14.91
C LYS A 60 -16.39 3.08 -13.68
N TRP A 61 -15.47 3.50 -12.80
CA TRP A 61 -15.37 2.96 -11.45
C TRP A 61 -16.37 3.63 -10.51
N SER A 62 -16.90 2.88 -9.54
CA SER A 62 -17.59 3.47 -8.39
C SER A 62 -16.60 4.23 -7.48
N LYS A 63 -17.13 5.06 -6.57
CA LYS A 63 -16.31 5.69 -5.53
C LYS A 63 -15.74 4.59 -4.62
N TRP A 64 -14.51 4.78 -4.15
CA TRP A 64 -13.92 3.87 -3.17
C TRP A 64 -14.73 3.87 -1.87
N LYS A 65 -15.22 2.70 -1.46
CA LYS A 65 -15.84 2.44 -0.17
C LYS A 65 -14.76 2.04 0.82
N TYR A 66 -14.73 2.66 1.99
CA TYR A 66 -13.75 2.40 3.04
C TYR A 66 -14.25 1.28 3.96
N GLY A 67 -13.47 0.21 4.08
CA GLY A 67 -13.69 -0.81 5.09
C GLY A 67 -13.22 -0.39 6.49
N PRO A 68 -13.51 -1.22 7.52
CA PRO A 68 -13.06 -0.99 8.88
C PRO A 68 -11.53 -1.01 8.99
N CYS A 69 -10.99 -0.28 9.97
CA CYS A 69 -9.58 -0.34 10.34
C CYS A 69 -9.33 -1.59 11.19
N LYS A 70 -8.32 -2.39 10.82
CA LYS A 70 -7.84 -3.55 11.57
C LYS A 70 -6.40 -3.28 12.00
N SER A 71 -6.03 -3.67 13.21
CA SER A 71 -4.66 -3.50 13.72
C SER A 71 -4.21 -4.69 14.57
N GLY A 72 -2.91 -4.97 14.55
CA GLY A 72 -2.26 -5.89 15.50
C GLY A 72 -1.81 -5.21 16.80
N CYS A 73 -2.02 -3.90 16.96
CA CYS A 73 -1.64 -3.11 18.13
C CYS A 73 -0.17 -3.30 18.58
N LEU A 74 0.74 -3.24 17.60
CA LEU A 74 2.19 -3.29 17.82
C LEU A 74 2.79 -1.89 17.92
N GLN A 75 3.96 -1.80 18.55
CA GLN A 75 4.69 -0.53 18.71
C GLN A 75 4.99 0.11 17.36
N SER A 76 4.86 1.44 17.29
CA SER A 76 5.09 2.28 16.10
C SER A 76 4.33 1.89 14.83
N SER A 77 3.42 0.91 14.95
CA SER A 77 2.66 0.34 13.86
C SER A 77 1.38 1.12 13.62
N SER A 78 0.74 0.90 12.48
CA SER A 78 -0.53 1.49 12.12
C SER A 78 -1.57 0.40 11.86
N GLY A 79 -2.83 0.79 11.77
CA GLY A 79 -3.87 -0.09 11.26
C GLY A 79 -3.86 -0.15 9.74
N ILE A 80 -4.53 -1.15 9.19
CA ILE A 80 -4.83 -1.27 7.76
C ILE A 80 -6.35 -1.28 7.55
N ARG A 81 -6.80 -0.69 6.45
CA ARG A 81 -8.17 -0.86 5.96
C ARG A 81 -8.18 -1.22 4.48
N THR A 82 -9.12 -2.08 4.10
CA THR A 82 -9.37 -2.44 2.71
C THR A 82 -10.39 -1.47 2.12
N LEU A 83 -10.04 -0.85 1.01
CA LEU A 83 -10.94 -0.04 0.20
C LEU A 83 -11.43 -0.91 -0.95
N LYS A 84 -12.73 -0.88 -1.23
CA LYS A 84 -13.35 -1.61 -2.34
C LYS A 84 -14.02 -0.65 -3.32
N ARG A 85 -14.07 -1.00 -4.59
CA ARG A 85 -14.82 -0.33 -5.64
C ARG A 85 -15.36 -1.37 -6.62
N ASP A 86 -16.39 -0.98 -7.33
CA ASP A 86 -17.13 -1.81 -8.27
C ASP A 86 -16.97 -1.20 -9.66
N CYS A 87 -16.84 -2.04 -10.69
CA CYS A 87 -16.88 -1.54 -12.07
C CYS A 87 -18.34 -1.34 -12.46
N LEU A 88 -18.71 -0.08 -12.74
CA LEU A 88 -20.06 0.29 -13.16
C LEU A 88 -20.28 0.09 -14.67
N SER A 89 -19.24 -0.32 -15.39
CA SER A 89 -19.25 -0.59 -16.83
C SER A 89 -19.00 -2.08 -17.12
N GLY A 90 -19.46 -2.97 -16.23
CA GLY A 90 -19.27 -4.42 -16.40
C GLY A 90 -17.84 -4.88 -16.15
N SER A 91 -17.23 -5.58 -17.10
CA SER A 91 -15.87 -6.15 -16.99
C SER A 91 -14.77 -5.26 -17.60
N ASP A 92 -15.12 -4.09 -18.16
CA ASP A 92 -14.18 -3.28 -18.92
C ASP A 92 -13.22 -2.43 -18.09
N CYS A 93 -13.46 -2.30 -16.78
CA CYS A 93 -12.63 -1.43 -15.96
C CYS A 93 -11.23 -2.01 -15.70
N ILE A 94 -10.20 -1.20 -16.01
CA ILE A 94 -8.80 -1.58 -15.79
C ILE A 94 -8.35 -1.20 -14.37
N GLY A 95 -7.72 -2.16 -13.70
CA GLY A 95 -7.12 -2.00 -12.37
C GLY A 95 -7.87 -2.74 -11.26
N PRO A 96 -7.40 -2.64 -10.02
CA PRO A 96 -7.89 -3.50 -8.95
C PRO A 96 -9.26 -3.04 -8.42
N THR A 97 -10.10 -4.00 -8.03
CA THR A 97 -11.37 -3.77 -7.32
C THR A 97 -11.16 -3.47 -5.84
N GLN A 98 -9.99 -3.82 -5.30
CA GLN A 98 -9.65 -3.61 -3.89
C GLN A 98 -8.23 -3.07 -3.72
N LYS A 99 -8.01 -2.25 -2.69
CA LYS A 99 -6.67 -1.83 -2.28
C LYS A 99 -6.58 -1.64 -0.78
N LYS A 100 -5.38 -1.78 -0.22
CA LYS A 100 -5.11 -1.58 1.20
C LYS A 100 -4.55 -0.18 1.46
N LYS A 101 -4.92 0.43 2.59
CA LYS A 101 -4.46 1.75 3.01
C LYS A 101 -4.26 1.77 4.52
N LEU A 102 -3.17 2.41 4.97
CA LEU A 102 -2.92 2.63 6.38
C LEU A 102 -4.00 3.53 7.00
N CYS A 103 -4.34 3.25 8.26
CA CYS A 103 -5.23 4.05 9.09
C CYS A 103 -4.65 4.24 10.48
N ASP A 104 -5.07 5.33 11.13
CA ASP A 104 -4.80 5.54 12.55
C ASP A 104 -5.57 4.49 13.35
N ASP A 105 -4.84 3.75 14.18
CA ASP A 105 -5.34 2.66 15.00
C ASP A 105 -5.35 3.00 16.50
N ASN A 106 -5.01 4.23 16.91
CA ASN A 106 -4.94 4.60 18.32
C ASN A 106 -6.25 4.31 19.06
N ASN A 107 -7.38 4.78 18.54
CA ASN A 107 -8.71 4.53 19.12
C ASN A 107 -9.11 3.04 19.17
N TYR A 108 -8.46 2.17 18.38
CA TYR A 108 -8.71 0.73 18.35
C TYR A 108 -7.77 -0.04 19.29
N CYS A 109 -6.60 0.53 19.55
CA CYS A 109 -5.56 -0.02 20.43
C CYS A 109 -5.58 0.61 21.82
N GLU A 110 -6.59 1.41 22.13
CA GLU A 110 -6.89 1.92 23.46
C GLU A 110 -7.84 0.96 24.18
N ARG A 111 -7.56 0.64 25.45
CA ARG A 111 -8.57 0.09 26.36
C ARG A 111 -8.98 1.18 27.33
N LYS A 112 -10.27 1.47 27.37
CA LYS A 112 -10.84 2.21 28.51
C LYS A 112 -10.84 1.26 29.70
N SER A 113 -10.17 1.61 30.80
CA SER A 113 -10.31 0.86 32.05
C SER A 113 -11.73 1.04 32.61
N ALA A 114 -12.16 0.17 33.53
CA ALA A 114 -13.44 0.29 34.23
C ALA A 114 -13.58 1.65 34.96
N GLN A 115 -12.46 2.30 35.28
CA GLN A 115 -12.37 3.60 35.95
C GLN A 115 -12.25 4.79 34.97
N ARG A 116 -12.58 4.63 33.68
CA ARG A 116 -12.46 5.68 32.63
C ARG A 116 -11.06 6.30 32.48
N LYS A 117 -10.03 5.68 33.07
CA LYS A 117 -8.63 6.07 32.83
C LYS A 117 -8.24 5.49 31.47
N ILE A 118 -7.70 6.33 30.58
CA ILE A 118 -7.16 5.85 29.31
C ILE A 118 -5.92 5.02 29.66
N THR A 119 -6.06 3.70 29.66
CA THR A 119 -4.95 2.77 29.74
C THR A 119 -4.70 2.27 28.32
N PHE A 120 -3.69 2.80 27.64
CA PHE A 120 -3.30 2.28 26.33
C PHE A 120 -3.09 0.77 26.44
N ILE A 121 -3.57 -0.02 25.46
CA ILE A 121 -3.06 -1.39 25.34
C ILE A 121 -1.56 -1.21 25.24
N SER A 122 -0.81 -1.80 26.18
CA SER A 122 0.64 -1.83 26.12
C SER A 122 1.02 -2.49 24.79
N ARG A 123 1.27 -1.65 23.78
CA ARG A 123 1.64 -2.07 22.43
C ARG A 123 2.88 -2.92 22.58
N LYS A 124 2.81 -4.17 22.13
CA LYS A 124 3.95 -5.09 22.23
C LYS A 124 4.93 -4.81 21.10
N SER A 125 6.21 -5.03 21.37
CA SER A 125 7.23 -4.99 20.33
C SER A 125 7.05 -6.17 19.36
N ARG A 126 7.56 -6.03 18.15
CA ARG A 126 7.57 -7.13 17.16
C ARG A 126 8.26 -8.38 17.70
N THR A 127 9.33 -8.22 18.47
CA THR A 127 10.07 -9.33 19.09
C THR A 127 9.20 -10.11 20.06
N ILE A 128 8.44 -9.43 20.93
CA ILE A 128 7.52 -10.10 21.88
C ILE A 128 6.39 -10.80 21.13
N PHE A 129 5.86 -10.17 20.08
CA PHE A 129 4.81 -10.76 19.25
C PHE A 129 5.30 -12.05 18.57
N ALA A 130 6.46 -12.01 17.92
CA ALA A 130 7.07 -13.18 17.27
C ALA A 130 7.30 -14.32 18.27
N ASP A 131 7.86 -14.01 19.45
CA ASP A 131 8.10 -15.00 20.50
C ASP A 131 6.82 -15.70 20.93
N ARG A 132 5.74 -14.94 21.16
CA ARG A 132 4.42 -15.49 21.52
C ARG A 132 3.82 -16.37 20.43
N GLN A 133 3.88 -15.94 19.16
CA GLN A 133 3.37 -16.73 18.03
C GLN A 133 4.11 -18.07 17.93
N CYS A 134 5.45 -18.05 18.01
CA CYS A 134 6.25 -19.27 17.94
C CYS A 134 6.00 -20.21 19.13
N ARG A 135 5.80 -19.69 20.35
CA ARG A 135 5.40 -20.51 21.51
C ARG A 135 4.03 -21.13 21.34
N GLY A 136 3.06 -20.35 20.85
CA GLY A 136 1.70 -20.84 20.58
C GLY A 136 1.69 -21.95 19.53
N TYR A 137 2.51 -21.84 18.49
CA TYR A 137 2.63 -22.86 17.45
C TYR A 137 3.31 -24.15 17.95
N ALA A 138 4.41 -24.02 18.71
CA ALA A 138 5.10 -25.18 19.29
C ALA A 138 4.20 -26.03 20.19
N GLY A 139 3.27 -25.40 20.91
CA GLY A 139 2.30 -26.11 21.74
C GLY A 139 1.23 -26.88 20.97
N ARG A 140 1.04 -26.62 19.67
CA ARG A 140 -0.08 -27.17 18.86
C ARG A 140 0.35 -28.12 17.74
N SER A 141 1.46 -27.82 17.05
CA SER A 141 1.74 -28.42 15.74
C SER A 141 3.09 -29.12 15.64
N GLU A 142 4.03 -28.85 16.54
CA GLU A 142 5.37 -29.45 16.50
C GLU A 142 5.96 -29.63 17.91
N PRO A 143 5.79 -30.81 18.54
CA PRO A 143 6.40 -31.12 19.84
C PRO A 143 7.94 -31.00 19.84
N LYS A 144 8.57 -30.99 18.66
CA LYS A 144 10.01 -30.79 18.46
C LYS A 144 10.45 -29.32 18.61
N LEU A 145 9.51 -28.37 18.69
CA LEU A 145 9.76 -26.97 19.04
C LEU A 145 9.76 -26.74 20.56
N ARG A 146 10.14 -27.73 21.38
CA ARG A 146 10.37 -27.54 22.82
C ARG A 146 11.54 -26.57 23.03
N PHE A 147 11.22 -25.35 23.47
CA PHE A 147 12.20 -24.31 23.75
C PHE A 147 12.87 -24.57 25.11
N TYR A 148 14.16 -24.90 25.12
CA TYR A 148 14.97 -24.95 26.35
C TYR A 148 15.45 -23.54 26.69
N GLY A 149 14.57 -22.74 27.30
CA GLY A 149 14.86 -21.34 27.64
C GLY A 149 15.08 -20.42 26.42
N GLY A 150 15.18 -19.11 26.66
CA GLY A 150 15.47 -18.11 25.63
C GLY A 150 14.30 -17.76 24.69
N LYS A 151 14.61 -17.01 23.61
CA LYS A 151 13.64 -16.52 22.62
C LYS A 151 13.22 -17.63 21.65
N ALA A 152 11.92 -17.84 21.53
CA ALA A 152 11.25 -18.75 20.61
C ALA A 152 11.06 -18.14 19.20
N GLY A 153 10.92 -16.81 19.15
CA GLY A 153 10.66 -16.06 17.93
C GLY A 153 11.70 -14.96 17.68
N ALA A 154 11.98 -14.70 16.41
CA ALA A 154 12.90 -13.69 15.95
C ALA A 154 12.28 -12.82 14.85
N ILE A 155 12.86 -11.62 14.72
CA ILE A 155 12.58 -10.68 13.64
C ILE A 155 13.85 -10.49 12.82
N THR A 156 13.66 -10.02 11.61
CA THR A 156 14.76 -9.58 10.74
C THR A 156 14.53 -8.15 10.31
N THR A 157 15.61 -7.51 9.89
CA THR A 157 15.62 -6.19 9.27
C THR A 157 15.06 -6.24 7.85
N HIS A 158 14.71 -5.06 7.34
CA HIS A 158 14.28 -4.88 5.97
C HIS A 158 15.44 -5.07 5.00
N ASP A 159 15.15 -5.79 3.92
CA ASP A 159 16.00 -5.96 2.76
C ASP A 159 15.22 -5.48 1.53
N LYS A 160 15.84 -4.65 0.69
CA LYS A 160 15.22 -4.16 -0.55
C LYS A 160 15.10 -5.28 -1.59
N ALA A 161 16.03 -6.23 -1.59
CA ALA A 161 16.00 -7.40 -2.48
C ALA A 161 14.97 -8.44 -2.03
N ASP A 162 14.76 -8.57 -0.71
CA ASP A 162 13.69 -9.39 -0.13
C ASP A 162 12.75 -8.56 0.78
N PRO A 163 11.75 -7.87 0.20
CA PRO A 163 10.80 -7.08 0.99
C PRO A 163 9.92 -7.90 1.93
N LYS A 164 9.84 -9.22 1.77
CA LYS A 164 9.03 -10.06 2.67
C LYS A 164 9.74 -10.31 3.99
N ARG A 165 11.07 -10.41 3.95
CA ARG A 165 11.93 -10.79 5.08
C ARG A 165 11.48 -10.15 6.40
N ALA A 166 11.38 -8.83 6.47
CA ALA A 166 11.03 -8.10 7.70
C ALA A 166 9.59 -8.33 8.20
N CYS A 167 8.70 -8.83 7.35
CA CYS A 167 7.31 -9.10 7.69
C CYS A 167 7.04 -10.56 8.03
N VAL A 168 8.04 -11.43 7.95
CA VAL A 168 7.98 -12.85 8.32
C VAL A 168 8.36 -13.03 9.79
N ILE A 169 7.70 -13.98 10.45
CA ILE A 169 8.01 -14.44 11.81
C ILE A 169 8.87 -15.68 11.70
N TYR A 170 10.05 -15.63 12.33
CA TYR A 170 10.96 -16.76 12.36
C TYR A 170 10.92 -17.43 13.73
N CYS A 171 10.71 -18.74 13.75
CA CYS A 171 10.72 -19.57 14.94
C CYS A 171 11.99 -20.41 15.01
N ARG A 172 12.50 -20.64 16.23
CA ARG A 172 13.69 -21.46 16.45
C ARG A 172 13.32 -22.90 16.79
N PRO A 173 13.65 -23.90 15.96
CA PRO A 173 13.52 -25.29 16.35
C PRO A 173 14.65 -25.71 17.29
N ARG A 174 14.43 -26.80 18.04
CA ARG A 174 15.50 -27.41 18.85
C ARG A 174 16.70 -27.74 17.96
N ASN A 175 17.84 -27.13 18.28
CA ASN A 175 19.14 -27.36 17.61
C ASN A 175 19.16 -27.11 16.08
N LYS A 176 18.25 -26.28 15.56
CA LYS A 176 18.23 -25.91 14.13
C LYS A 176 18.33 -24.39 13.95
N ARG A 177 18.65 -24.00 12.71
CA ARG A 177 18.56 -22.61 12.26
C ARG A 177 17.11 -22.11 12.37
N TRP A 178 16.97 -20.79 12.53
CA TRP A 178 15.67 -20.11 12.50
C TRP A 178 14.95 -20.41 11.18
N ILE A 179 13.68 -20.76 11.27
CA ILE A 179 12.81 -21.04 10.12
C ILE A 179 11.54 -20.20 10.20
N SER A 180 10.94 -19.89 9.06
CA SER A 180 9.52 -19.53 9.03
C SER A 180 8.75 -20.84 8.85
N PRO A 181 7.99 -21.32 9.85
CA PRO A 181 7.24 -22.55 9.68
C PRO A 181 6.17 -22.40 8.58
N SER A 182 5.74 -23.53 8.04
CA SER A 182 4.62 -23.57 7.09
C SER A 182 3.34 -23.86 7.87
N SER A 183 2.25 -23.21 7.46
CA SER A 183 0.90 -23.45 7.99
C SER A 183 -0.08 -23.58 6.83
N THR A 184 -1.20 -24.28 7.07
CA THR A 184 -2.35 -24.30 6.17
C THR A 184 -2.93 -22.90 5.97
N ASN A 185 -2.85 -22.05 7.01
CA ASN A 185 -3.14 -20.64 6.89
C ASN A 185 -1.88 -19.85 6.50
N LYS A 186 -1.93 -19.22 5.33
CA LYS A 186 -0.80 -18.48 4.73
C LYS A 186 -0.35 -17.26 5.54
N ASP A 187 -1.15 -16.83 6.51
CA ASP A 187 -0.90 -15.62 7.29
C ASP A 187 -0.28 -15.91 8.68
N ASP A 188 -0.22 -17.17 9.13
CA ASP A 188 0.13 -17.51 10.52
C ASP A 188 1.55 -17.11 10.94
N PHE A 189 2.48 -17.07 9.98
CA PHE A 189 3.89 -16.69 10.22
C PHE A 189 4.27 -15.36 9.60
N TYR A 190 3.29 -14.47 9.48
CA TYR A 190 3.52 -13.10 9.11
C TYR A 190 3.09 -12.16 10.23
N PHE A 191 3.75 -11.02 10.30
CA PHE A 191 3.26 -9.93 11.12
C PHE A 191 1.92 -9.42 10.59
N PRO A 192 0.98 -9.04 11.48
CA PRO A 192 -0.27 -8.42 11.08
C PRO A 192 -0.03 -7.24 10.14
N GLU A 193 -0.93 -7.02 9.20
CA GLU A 193 -0.80 -5.89 8.29
C GLU A 193 -0.82 -4.54 9.04
N GLY A 194 -0.04 -3.59 8.54
CA GLY A 194 0.21 -2.31 9.20
C GLY A 194 1.31 -2.36 10.26
N THR A 195 1.91 -3.52 10.53
CA THR A 195 3.10 -3.63 11.39
C THR A 195 4.27 -2.81 10.85
N TRP A 196 4.86 -1.95 11.66
CA TRP A 196 6.03 -1.15 11.29
C TRP A 196 7.27 -2.04 11.14
N CYS A 197 7.83 -2.10 9.94
CA CYS A 197 8.88 -3.06 9.59
C CYS A 197 10.26 -2.43 9.39
N ASN A 198 10.32 -1.14 9.04
CA ASN A 198 11.56 -0.40 8.84
C ASN A 198 11.36 1.12 8.96
N TYR A 199 12.45 1.83 9.18
CA TYR A 199 12.56 3.25 8.94
C TYR A 199 13.84 3.52 8.16
N ASP A 200 13.72 4.38 7.17
CA ASP A 200 14.84 4.82 6.35
C ASP A 200 15.27 6.19 6.86
N ASP A 201 16.38 6.23 7.61
CA ASP A 201 16.90 7.45 8.25
C ASP A 201 17.29 8.53 7.23
N GLN A 202 17.67 8.15 6.01
CA GLN A 202 18.07 9.10 4.97
C GLN A 202 16.87 9.87 4.39
N THR A 203 15.74 9.19 4.24
CA THR A 203 14.52 9.77 3.65
C THR A 203 13.44 10.14 4.68
N GLY A 204 13.64 9.75 5.94
CA GLY A 204 12.64 9.85 7.00
C GLY A 204 11.39 9.00 6.75
N GLN A 205 11.50 7.95 5.93
CA GLN A 205 10.35 7.17 5.45
C GLN A 205 10.09 5.96 6.35
N HIS A 206 8.88 5.86 6.91
CA HIS A 206 8.42 4.66 7.61
C HIS A 206 7.92 3.59 6.64
N TYR A 207 8.20 2.33 6.94
CA TYR A 207 7.73 1.18 6.17
C TYR A 207 6.85 0.29 7.02
N TYR A 208 5.88 -0.35 6.37
CA TYR A 208 4.88 -1.19 7.03
C TYR A 208 4.63 -2.48 6.26
N CYS A 209 4.25 -3.53 6.97
CA CYS A 209 3.87 -4.82 6.41
C CYS A 209 2.50 -4.72 5.74
N ILE A 210 2.46 -4.86 4.40
CA ILE A 210 1.23 -4.88 3.61
C ILE A 210 1.38 -5.98 2.56
N ASN A 211 0.41 -6.89 2.48
CA ASN A 211 0.48 -8.11 1.67
C ASN A 211 1.81 -8.86 1.90
N HIS A 212 2.19 -9.01 3.17
CA HIS A 212 3.42 -9.68 3.61
C HIS A 212 4.73 -9.03 3.15
N ARG A 213 4.68 -7.80 2.62
CA ARG A 213 5.87 -7.06 2.15
C ARG A 213 6.05 -5.79 2.97
N CYS A 214 7.30 -5.49 3.29
CA CYS A 214 7.70 -4.25 3.93
C CYS A 214 7.77 -3.14 2.88
N VAL A 215 6.77 -2.27 2.86
CA VAL A 215 6.60 -1.25 1.83
C VAL A 215 6.50 0.15 2.44
N PRO A 216 6.90 1.22 1.70
CA PRO A 216 6.78 2.58 2.20
C PRO A 216 5.35 2.92 2.59
N GLY A 217 5.16 3.45 3.79
CA GLY A 217 3.93 4.11 4.16
C GLY A 217 3.77 5.36 3.31
N LYS A 218 2.64 5.51 2.61
CA LYS A 218 2.36 6.79 1.95
C LYS A 218 2.15 7.83 3.05
N ASN A 219 3.20 8.61 3.34
CA ASN A 219 3.14 9.72 4.27
C ASN A 219 1.93 10.56 3.88
N ARG A 220 0.98 10.72 4.80
CA ARG A 220 0.06 11.85 4.66
C ARG A 220 1.01 13.04 4.65
N LYS A 221 1.12 13.77 3.53
CA LYS A 221 1.70 15.11 3.57
C LYS A 221 1.04 15.78 4.78
N LYS A 222 1.80 16.07 5.83
CA LYS A 222 1.28 16.88 6.94
C LYS A 222 0.72 18.10 6.22
N LYS A 223 -0.60 18.33 6.31
CA LYS A 223 -1.13 19.62 5.90
C LYS A 223 -0.34 20.62 6.74
N LYS A 224 0.53 21.39 6.10
CA LYS A 224 1.20 22.51 6.72
C LYS A 224 0.04 23.42 7.14
N PHE A 225 -0.30 23.41 8.43
CA PHE A 225 -1.13 24.46 8.99
C PHE A 225 -0.23 25.68 8.96
N GLU A 226 -0.28 26.43 7.86
CA GLU A 226 0.22 27.80 7.91
C GLU A 226 -0.75 28.56 8.79
N SER A 227 -0.27 28.93 9.98
CA SER A 227 -0.92 29.91 10.84
C SER A 227 -0.98 31.22 10.06
N ILE A 228 -2.12 31.52 9.46
CA ILE A 228 -2.40 32.86 8.96
C ILE A 228 -2.60 33.73 10.21
N ILE A 229 -1.54 34.40 10.64
CA ILE A 229 -1.64 35.54 11.54
C ILE A 229 -2.21 36.68 10.69
N PHE A 230 -3.52 36.88 10.73
CA PHE A 230 -4.13 38.14 10.33
C PHE A 230 -3.89 39.16 11.44
N SER A 231 -2.71 39.81 11.42
CA SER A 231 -2.59 41.14 12.01
C SER A 231 -3.05 42.13 10.95
N LYS A 232 -4.28 42.62 11.12
CA LYS A 232 -4.85 43.74 10.38
C LYS A 232 -3.88 44.93 10.44
N ILE A 233 -3.29 45.28 9.30
CA ILE A 233 -2.88 46.66 9.03
C ILE A 233 -4.13 47.32 8.42
N GLY A 234 -4.77 48.19 9.20
CA GLY A 234 -5.68 49.20 8.68
C GLY A 234 -4.90 50.51 8.59
N PHE A 235 -4.65 50.97 7.37
CA PHE A 235 -4.22 52.33 7.04
C PHE A 235 -5.44 53.08 6.46
N VAL A 236 -5.31 54.42 6.40
CA VAL A 236 -6.17 55.43 5.74
C VAL A 236 -7.25 56.03 6.67
N SER A 237 -7.30 57.32 7.00
CA SER A 237 -6.60 58.54 6.54
C SER A 237 -6.21 59.42 7.73
#